data_AF-A0A7K3X900-F1
#
_entry.id   AF-A0A7K3X900-F1
#
_cell.length_a   1.000
_cell.length_b   1.000
_cell.length_c   1.000
_cell.angle_alpha   90.00
_cell.angle_beta   90.00
_cell.angle_gamma   90.00
#
_symmetry.space_group_name_H-M   'P 1'
#
loop_
_entity.id
_entity.type
_entity.pdbx_description
1 polymer ?
#
loop_
_entity_poly.entity_id
_entity_poly.type
_entity_poly.pdbx_seq_one_letter_code
_entity_poly.pdbx_strand_id
1 'polypeptide(L)'
;MRSDPAGPWTGGGEPADVTDPALETVRPGQPTPGRPGRVGPGADEGLADPGGVGRRQRHELWMRRALEVAVTGPDTAPPEDGDAAVEDVPVGAVLYGPDGAELAIGRNERELTGDPTAHAEVLALRRAAERLGRWRLDGCTLVVTLEPCTMCAGAIALARVSTVVFGAWEPKTGAAGSLWDVLRDRRLTHRPEVYGGVLETESAALLRAFFR
;
A
#
# COMPACT_ATOMS: atom_id res chain seq x y z
N MET A 1 20.82 -40.63 -33.02
CA MET A 1 21.40 -40.90 -31.68
C MET A 1 21.02 -39.72 -30.80
N ARG A 2 20.23 -39.80 -29.74
CA ARG A 2 19.57 -40.91 -29.03
C ARG A 2 18.28 -40.32 -28.43
N SER A 3 17.23 -41.13 -28.41
CA SER A 3 16.06 -40.96 -27.55
C SER A 3 16.26 -41.67 -26.20
N ASP A 4 15.53 -41.16 -25.21
CA ASP A 4 15.05 -41.76 -23.95
C ASP A 4 16.00 -41.97 -22.75
N PRO A 5 15.47 -42.07 -21.50
CA PRO A 5 14.37 -41.30 -20.92
C PRO A 5 14.66 -40.87 -19.46
N ALA A 6 14.12 -39.74 -19.00
CA ALA A 6 14.10 -39.44 -17.57
C ALA A 6 12.99 -40.28 -16.90
N GLY A 7 13.41 -41.25 -16.08
CA GLY A 7 12.52 -42.04 -15.23
C GLY A 7 11.82 -41.21 -14.14
N PRO A 8 10.81 -41.78 -13.46
CA PRO A 8 9.92 -41.04 -12.57
C PRO A 8 10.62 -40.64 -11.27
N TRP A 9 10.59 -39.35 -10.93
CA TRP A 9 10.92 -38.86 -9.60
C TRP A 9 9.86 -39.37 -8.61
N THR A 10 10.21 -40.40 -7.83
CA THR A 10 9.45 -40.87 -6.68
C THR A 10 10.32 -40.82 -5.42
N GLY A 11 9.83 -40.12 -4.39
CA GLY A 11 10.45 -39.98 -3.06
C GLY A 11 11.41 -38.79 -3.01
N GLY A 12 11.37 -37.88 -2.03
CA GLY A 12 10.81 -37.91 -0.68
C GLY A 12 11.86 -37.27 0.24
N GLY A 13 11.54 -36.13 0.84
CA GLY A 13 12.36 -35.49 1.89
C GLY A 13 13.51 -34.58 1.42
N GLU A 14 13.49 -33.34 1.92
CA GLU A 14 14.45 -32.22 1.77
C GLU A 14 15.91 -32.53 2.17
N PRO A 15 16.82 -31.57 1.94
CA PRO A 15 17.29 -30.89 3.14
C PRO A 15 17.31 -29.36 3.01
N ALA A 16 16.88 -28.70 4.09
CA ALA A 16 17.34 -27.37 4.46
C ALA A 16 18.88 -27.34 4.46
N ASP A 17 19.47 -26.21 4.07
CA ASP A 17 20.91 -26.00 4.19
C ASP A 17 21.31 -25.99 5.69
N VAL A 18 21.91 -27.09 6.15
CA VAL A 18 22.28 -27.38 7.54
C VAL A 18 23.64 -26.75 7.94
N THR A 19 24.30 -25.99 7.05
CA THR A 19 25.73 -25.69 7.22
C THR A 19 26.10 -24.44 8.04
N ASP A 20 25.15 -23.60 8.45
CA ASP A 20 25.41 -22.51 9.41
C ASP A 20 24.56 -22.64 10.68
N PRO A 21 25.12 -23.15 11.80
CA PRO A 21 24.39 -23.29 13.06
C PRO A 21 24.00 -21.93 13.69
N ALA A 22 24.46 -20.79 13.16
CA ALA A 22 24.04 -19.46 13.58
C ALA A 22 22.80 -18.93 12.83
N LEU A 23 22.44 -19.53 11.70
CA LEU A 23 21.23 -19.18 10.94
C LEU A 23 20.06 -20.05 11.41
N GLU A 24 19.57 -19.80 12.61
CA GLU A 24 18.29 -20.36 13.03
C GLU A 24 17.18 -19.78 12.15
N THR A 25 16.42 -20.65 11.50
CA THR A 25 15.23 -20.23 10.77
C THR A 25 14.24 -19.59 11.76
N VAL A 26 13.90 -18.33 11.52
CA VAL A 26 12.85 -17.65 12.30
C VAL A 26 11.53 -18.32 11.93
N ARG A 27 11.05 -19.21 12.79
CA ARG A 27 9.76 -19.87 12.55
C ARG A 27 8.65 -18.81 12.59
N PRO A 28 7.63 -18.92 11.71
CA PRO A 28 6.44 -18.08 11.82
C PRO A 28 5.89 -18.09 13.26
N GLY A 29 5.73 -16.90 13.84
CA GLY A 29 5.22 -16.73 15.21
C GLY A 29 6.26 -16.79 16.33
N GLN A 30 7.54 -17.08 16.05
CA GLN A 30 8.61 -16.91 17.05
C GLN A 30 8.95 -15.42 17.21
N PRO A 31 9.00 -14.89 18.44
CA PRO A 31 9.51 -13.54 18.69
C PRO A 31 10.96 -13.44 18.22
N THR A 32 11.29 -12.43 17.41
CA THR A 32 12.68 -12.17 17.02
C THR A 32 13.49 -11.75 18.26
N PRO A 33 14.69 -12.31 18.49
CA PRO A 33 15.56 -11.86 19.58
C PRO A 33 15.96 -10.39 19.37
N GLY A 34 15.57 -9.52 20.31
CA GLY A 34 15.92 -8.10 20.27
C GLY A 34 15.31 -7.35 21.45
N ARG A 35 16.10 -6.48 22.09
CA ARG A 35 15.57 -5.58 23.12
C ARG A 35 14.54 -4.65 22.46
N PRO A 36 13.30 -4.52 22.97
CA PRO A 36 12.40 -3.49 22.48
C PRO A 36 13.10 -2.13 22.64
N GLY A 37 13.34 -1.44 21.52
CA GLY A 37 13.88 -0.10 21.53
C GLY A 37 12.99 0.80 22.38
N ARG A 38 13.60 1.72 23.15
CA ARG A 38 12.81 2.71 23.90
C ARG A 38 11.98 3.52 22.92
N VAL A 39 10.67 3.51 23.17
CA VAL A 39 9.66 4.29 22.46
C VAL A 39 9.84 5.76 22.85
N GLY A 40 10.21 6.60 21.87
CA GLY A 40 10.19 8.06 22.04
C GLY A 40 8.74 8.58 22.07
N PRO A 41 8.47 9.69 22.77
CA PRO A 41 7.14 10.29 22.82
C PRO A 41 6.71 10.64 21.38
N GLY A 42 5.54 10.14 20.97
CA GLY A 42 4.90 10.58 19.73
C GLY A 42 4.63 12.07 19.86
N ALA A 43 5.01 12.84 18.86
CA ALA A 43 4.77 14.27 18.85
C ALA A 43 3.26 14.53 18.77
N ASP A 44 2.68 14.90 19.90
CA ASP A 44 1.45 15.68 19.97
C ASP A 44 1.79 17.09 19.50
N GLU A 45 1.58 17.41 18.22
CA GLU A 45 1.36 18.79 17.79
C GLU A 45 0.25 18.83 16.74
N GLY A 46 -0.92 19.25 17.22
CA GLY A 46 -2.13 19.34 16.42
C GLY A 46 -1.95 20.33 15.27
N LEU A 47 -2.18 19.86 14.06
CA LEU A 47 -2.48 20.73 12.93
C LEU A 47 -3.92 21.23 13.09
N ALA A 48 -4.05 22.44 13.63
CA ALA A 48 -5.26 23.24 13.53
C ALA A 48 -5.48 23.64 12.06
N ASP A 49 -6.71 23.50 11.56
CA ASP A 49 -7.13 23.91 10.23
C ASP A 49 -7.61 25.38 10.25
N PRO A 50 -6.90 26.32 9.59
CA PRO A 50 -7.32 27.72 9.54
C PRO A 50 -8.38 28.00 8.45
N GLY A 51 -8.83 27.00 7.68
CA GLY A 51 -9.52 27.19 6.40
C GLY A 51 -11.05 26.95 6.36
N GLY A 52 -11.70 26.61 7.46
CA GLY A 52 -13.18 26.63 7.55
C GLY A 52 -13.95 25.50 6.83
N VAL A 53 -13.28 24.47 6.31
CA VAL A 53 -13.92 23.22 5.85
C VAL A 53 -13.57 22.14 6.86
N GLY A 54 -14.55 21.62 7.59
CA GLY A 54 -14.30 20.61 8.63
C GLY A 54 -13.46 19.45 8.09
N ARG A 55 -12.51 18.95 8.90
CA ARG A 55 -11.56 17.86 8.53
C ARG A 55 -12.20 16.71 7.75
N ARG A 56 -13.38 16.26 8.19
CA ARG A 56 -14.19 15.22 7.51
C ARG A 56 -14.54 15.60 6.07
N GLN A 57 -15.06 16.79 5.84
CA GLN A 57 -15.49 17.25 4.51
C GLN A 57 -14.31 17.35 3.55
N ARG A 58 -13.13 17.77 4.03
CA ARG A 58 -11.90 17.76 3.24
C ARG A 58 -11.44 16.34 2.89
N HIS A 59 -11.45 15.41 3.84
CA HIS A 59 -11.12 14.01 3.56
C HIS A 59 -12.07 13.39 2.54
N GLU A 60 -13.38 13.69 2.61
CA GLU A 60 -14.35 13.24 1.60
C GLU A 60 -14.08 13.84 0.22
N LEU A 61 -13.75 15.13 0.13
CA LEU A 61 -13.39 15.78 -1.13
C LEU A 61 -12.17 15.10 -1.77
N TRP A 62 -11.11 14.88 -0.99
CA TRP A 62 -9.91 14.20 -1.47
C TRP A 62 -10.16 12.72 -1.79
N MET A 63 -11.04 12.05 -1.05
CA MET A 63 -11.41 10.67 -1.35
C MET A 63 -12.17 10.55 -2.68
N ARG A 64 -13.06 11.50 -3.00
CA ARG A 64 -13.71 11.53 -4.33
C ARG A 64 -12.68 11.64 -5.45
N ARG A 65 -11.64 12.45 -5.26
CA ARG A 65 -10.53 12.54 -6.21
C ARG A 65 -9.76 11.21 -6.35
N ALA A 66 -9.53 10.49 -5.25
CA ALA A 66 -8.92 9.15 -5.30
C ALA A 66 -9.83 8.11 -5.99
N LEU A 67 -11.16 8.20 -5.82
CA LEU A 67 -12.15 7.37 -6.53
C LEU A 67 -12.14 7.66 -8.03
N GLU A 68 -12.03 8.93 -8.44
CA GLU A 68 -11.84 9.30 -9.85
C GLU A 68 -10.56 8.65 -10.42
N VAL A 69 -9.43 8.81 -9.73
CA VAL A 69 -8.14 8.22 -10.14
C VAL A 69 -8.23 6.69 -10.26
N ALA A 70 -8.97 6.03 -9.38
CA ALA A 70 -9.15 4.58 -9.41
C ALA A 70 -9.81 4.08 -10.70
N VAL A 71 -10.63 4.90 -11.35
CA VAL A 71 -11.39 4.55 -12.56
C VAL A 71 -10.87 5.24 -13.82
N THR A 72 -10.12 6.34 -13.70
CA THR A 72 -9.46 7.02 -14.82
C THR A 72 -8.01 6.52 -14.92
N GLY A 73 -7.74 5.56 -15.80
CA GLY A 73 -6.38 5.22 -16.24
C GLY A 73 -6.34 5.11 -17.76
N PRO A 74 -5.16 4.89 -18.37
CA PRO A 74 -5.09 4.74 -19.81
C PRO A 74 -6.03 3.61 -20.23
N ASP A 75 -6.87 3.87 -21.24
CA ASP A 75 -7.54 2.82 -21.98
C ASP A 75 -6.43 1.85 -22.42
N THR A 76 -6.33 0.70 -21.78
CA THR A 76 -5.47 -0.35 -22.31
C THR A 76 -6.10 -0.75 -23.64
N ALA A 77 -5.35 -0.57 -24.73
CA ALA A 77 -5.75 -1.18 -25.99
C ALA A 77 -6.01 -2.66 -25.71
N PRO A 78 -7.13 -3.23 -26.21
CA PRO A 78 -7.35 -4.67 -26.06
C PRO A 78 -6.12 -5.40 -26.60
N PRO A 79 -5.62 -6.43 -25.89
CA PRO A 79 -4.45 -7.18 -26.33
C PRO A 79 -4.64 -7.64 -27.78
N GLU A 80 -3.59 -7.50 -28.59
CA GLU A 80 -3.65 -7.82 -30.04
C GLU A 80 -3.82 -9.32 -30.32
N ASP A 81 -3.75 -10.16 -29.29
CA ASP A 81 -4.00 -11.59 -29.35
C ASP A 81 -5.06 -11.94 -28.30
N GLY A 82 -6.03 -12.79 -28.65
CA GLY A 82 -7.27 -13.12 -27.92
C GLY A 82 -7.19 -13.65 -26.48
N ASP A 83 -6.18 -13.28 -25.70
CA ASP A 83 -6.21 -13.31 -24.23
C ASP A 83 -7.10 -12.18 -23.72
N ALA A 84 -7.92 -12.45 -22.71
CA ALA A 84 -8.68 -11.39 -22.05
C ALA A 84 -7.70 -10.37 -21.44
N ALA A 85 -7.89 -9.08 -21.71
CA ALA A 85 -7.12 -8.03 -21.06
C ALA A 85 -7.21 -8.22 -19.54
N VAL A 86 -6.09 -8.49 -18.87
CA VAL A 86 -6.08 -8.58 -17.41
C VAL A 86 -6.15 -7.16 -16.87
N GLU A 87 -7.33 -6.75 -16.42
CA GLU A 87 -7.53 -5.43 -15.84
C GLU A 87 -6.98 -5.37 -14.41
N ASP A 88 -6.38 -4.24 -14.06
CA ASP A 88 -5.96 -3.95 -12.70
C ASP A 88 -7.16 -3.65 -11.78
N VAL A 89 -7.10 -4.18 -10.56
CA VAL A 89 -8.07 -3.87 -9.48
C VAL A 89 -8.20 -2.35 -9.31
N PRO A 90 -9.40 -1.75 -9.25
CA PRO A 90 -9.61 -0.31 -9.26
C PRO A 90 -9.31 0.33 -7.88
N VAL A 91 -8.02 0.47 -7.58
CA VAL A 91 -7.51 1.20 -6.42
C VAL A 91 -6.84 2.48 -6.90
N GLY A 92 -7.22 3.61 -6.31
CA GLY A 92 -6.66 4.91 -6.60
C GLY A 92 -6.09 5.56 -5.34
N ALA A 93 -5.00 6.30 -5.51
CA ALA A 93 -4.33 7.04 -4.45
C ALA A 93 -3.91 8.42 -4.92
N VAL A 94 -3.96 9.39 -4.01
CA VAL A 94 -3.54 10.76 -4.25
C VAL A 94 -2.71 11.23 -3.06
N LEU A 95 -1.56 11.84 -3.33
CA LEU A 95 -0.73 12.47 -2.31
C LEU A 95 -0.93 13.99 -2.37
N TYR A 96 -1.34 14.57 -1.24
CA TYR A 96 -1.49 16.00 -1.05
C TYR A 96 -0.33 16.57 -0.23
N GLY A 97 0.12 17.76 -0.60
CA GLY A 97 1.11 18.53 0.15
C GLY A 97 0.54 19.14 1.43
N PRO A 98 1.38 19.72 2.30
CA PRO A 98 0.94 20.37 3.55
C PRO A 98 -0.03 21.52 3.34
N ASP A 99 0.03 22.16 2.17
CA ASP A 99 -0.86 23.24 1.73
C ASP A 99 -2.15 22.73 1.05
N GLY A 100 -2.31 21.41 0.94
CA GLY A 100 -3.43 20.77 0.26
C GLY A 100 -3.29 20.67 -1.26
N ALA A 101 -2.13 21.01 -1.83
CA ALA A 101 -1.89 20.85 -3.27
C ALA A 101 -1.76 19.38 -3.67
N GLU A 102 -2.36 18.96 -4.78
CA GLU A 102 -2.19 17.61 -5.35
C GLU A 102 -0.76 17.46 -5.91
N LEU A 103 0.05 16.61 -5.28
CA LEU A 103 1.45 16.39 -5.64
C LEU A 103 1.60 15.26 -6.66
N ALA A 104 0.89 14.16 -6.45
CA ALA A 104 0.93 13.01 -7.35
C ALA A 104 -0.30 12.13 -7.19
N ILE A 105 -0.58 11.35 -8.24
CA ILE A 105 -1.61 10.32 -8.25
C ILE A 105 -0.99 8.96 -8.55
N GLY A 106 -1.63 7.91 -8.05
CA GLY A 106 -1.31 6.52 -8.34
C GLY A 106 -2.59 5.73 -8.55
N ARG A 107 -2.62 4.87 -9.55
CA ARG A 107 -3.62 3.81 -9.71
C ARG A 107 -2.88 2.49 -9.55
N ASN A 108 -3.56 1.43 -9.11
CA ASN A 108 -2.97 0.10 -9.22
C ASN A 108 -2.69 -0.21 -10.70
N GLU A 109 -1.43 -0.56 -11.00
CA GLU A 109 -0.91 -0.80 -12.36
C GLU A 109 -0.10 -2.11 -12.38
N ARG A 110 -0.43 -3.05 -11.47
CA ARG A 110 0.28 -4.33 -11.30
C ARG A 110 0.27 -5.15 -12.59
N GLU A 111 -0.91 -5.35 -13.16
CA GLU A 111 -1.09 -6.13 -14.39
C GLU A 111 -0.60 -5.32 -15.59
N LEU A 112 -0.90 -4.01 -15.62
CA LEU A 112 -0.48 -3.10 -16.68
C LEU A 112 1.04 -3.07 -16.88
N THR A 113 1.80 -3.08 -15.79
CA THR A 113 3.27 -2.92 -15.83
C THR A 113 4.02 -4.23 -15.58
N GLY A 114 3.33 -5.30 -15.18
CA GLY A 114 3.95 -6.53 -14.70
C GLY A 114 4.77 -6.36 -13.43
N ASP A 115 4.59 -5.25 -12.69
CA ASP A 115 5.33 -4.93 -11.47
C ASP A 115 4.48 -5.29 -10.23
N PRO A 116 4.89 -6.30 -9.42
CA PRO A 116 4.14 -6.70 -8.23
C PRO A 116 4.07 -5.59 -7.15
N THR A 117 4.87 -4.54 -7.27
CA THR A 117 4.91 -3.40 -6.36
C THR A 117 4.14 -2.18 -6.86
N ALA A 118 3.57 -2.21 -8.07
CA ALA A 118 2.84 -1.12 -8.71
C ALA A 118 1.43 -0.90 -8.12
N HIS A 119 1.33 -0.88 -6.79
CA HIS A 119 0.14 -0.47 -6.07
C HIS A 119 -0.03 1.05 -6.11
N ALA A 120 -1.27 1.51 -6.01
CA ALA A 120 -1.62 2.92 -6.09
C ALA A 120 -0.81 3.80 -5.11
N GLU A 121 -0.65 3.35 -3.86
CA GLU A 121 0.09 4.09 -2.83
C GLU A 121 1.57 4.20 -3.19
N VAL A 122 2.19 3.09 -3.58
CA VAL A 122 3.62 3.06 -3.94
C VAL A 122 3.89 3.98 -5.12
N LEU A 123 3.04 3.92 -6.15
CA LEU A 123 3.17 4.77 -7.33
C LEU A 123 2.97 6.25 -7.01
N ALA A 124 1.98 6.60 -6.19
CA ALA A 124 1.77 7.98 -5.75
C ALA A 124 2.99 8.53 -4.98
N LEU A 125 3.57 7.73 -4.07
CA LEU A 125 4.75 8.10 -3.30
C LEU A 125 5.98 8.28 -4.20
N ARG A 126 6.24 7.34 -5.12
CA ARG A 126 7.37 7.40 -6.06
C ARG A 126 7.28 8.64 -6.94
N ARG A 127 6.13 8.87 -7.58
CA ARG A 127 5.88 10.02 -8.45
C ARG A 127 6.00 11.35 -7.71
N ALA A 128 5.52 11.42 -6.46
CA ALA A 128 5.69 12.61 -5.64
C ALA A 128 7.16 12.86 -5.26
N ALA A 129 7.89 11.81 -4.88
CA ALA A 129 9.30 11.92 -4.52
C ALA A 129 10.16 12.36 -5.72
N GLU A 130 9.88 11.83 -6.90
CA GLU A 130 10.49 12.25 -8.17
C GLU A 130 10.17 13.73 -8.46
N ARG A 131 8.90 14.12 -8.40
CA ARG A 131 8.46 15.51 -8.63
C ARG A 131 9.12 16.52 -7.67
N LEU A 132 9.28 16.14 -6.41
CA LEU A 132 9.85 17.01 -5.38
C LEU A 132 11.38 16.93 -5.27
N GLY A 133 12.02 15.98 -5.96
CA GLY A 133 13.45 15.72 -5.83
C GLY A 133 13.87 15.26 -4.43
N ARG A 134 12.95 14.69 -3.64
CA ARG A 134 13.21 14.22 -2.26
C ARG A 134 12.33 13.03 -1.90
N TRP A 135 12.87 12.07 -1.17
CA TRP A 135 12.14 10.88 -0.70
C TRP A 135 11.31 11.12 0.57
N ARG A 136 11.65 12.17 1.33
CA ARG A 136 10.97 12.56 2.56
C ARG A 136 9.75 13.39 2.26
N LEU A 137 8.57 12.84 2.55
CA LEU A 137 7.26 13.43 2.31
C LEU A 137 6.59 13.88 3.62
N ASP A 138 7.39 14.36 4.58
CA ASP A 138 6.90 14.93 5.85
C ASP A 138 5.85 16.03 5.57
N GLY A 139 4.77 16.03 6.34
CA GLY A 139 3.63 16.95 6.21
C GLY A 139 2.62 16.60 5.11
N CYS A 140 2.92 15.61 4.26
CA CYS A 140 1.99 15.18 3.21
C CYS A 140 0.87 14.28 3.75
N THR A 141 -0.27 14.30 3.06
CA THR A 141 -1.43 13.42 3.31
C THR A 141 -1.62 12.48 2.13
N LEU A 142 -1.53 11.17 2.36
CA LEU A 142 -1.90 10.15 1.38
C LEU A 142 -3.37 9.78 1.55
N VAL A 143 -4.12 9.80 0.46
CA VAL A 143 -5.54 9.41 0.41
C VAL A 143 -5.67 8.25 -0.56
N VAL A 144 -6.24 7.12 -0.14
CA VAL A 144 -6.34 5.88 -0.95
C VAL A 144 -7.70 5.21 -0.82
N THR A 145 -8.25 4.67 -1.90
CA THR A 145 -9.62 4.11 -1.89
C THR A 145 -9.75 2.82 -1.10
N LEU A 146 -8.67 2.07 -0.89
CA LEU A 146 -8.63 0.81 -0.14
C LEU A 146 -7.58 0.88 0.97
N GLU A 147 -7.84 0.19 2.08
CA GLU A 147 -6.89 0.07 3.19
C GLU A 147 -5.52 -0.45 2.70
N PRO A 148 -4.40 0.22 3.07
CA PRO A 148 -3.08 -0.18 2.63
C PRO A 148 -2.69 -1.58 3.11
N CYS A 149 -2.10 -2.38 2.21
CA CYS A 149 -1.47 -3.65 2.56
C CYS A 149 -0.13 -3.46 3.29
N THR A 150 0.46 -4.55 3.81
CA THR A 150 1.74 -4.50 4.57
C THR A 150 2.88 -3.82 3.80
N MET A 151 2.98 -4.06 2.49
CA MET A 151 3.98 -3.41 1.63
C MET A 151 3.77 -1.89 1.58
N CYS A 152 2.55 -1.46 1.25
CA CYS A 152 2.21 -0.04 1.14
C CYS A 152 2.36 0.66 2.50
N ALA A 153 1.93 0.03 3.59
CA ALA A 153 2.11 0.57 4.95
C ALA A 153 3.59 0.77 5.30
N GLY A 154 4.45 -0.19 4.94
CA GLY A 154 5.91 -0.03 5.07
C GLY A 154 6.45 1.13 4.23
N ALA A 155 6.03 1.24 2.97
CA ALA A 155 6.45 2.32 2.07
C ALA A 155 6.03 3.71 2.59
N ILE A 156 4.80 3.84 3.08
CA ILE A 156 4.26 5.07 3.71
C ILE A 156 5.14 5.49 4.90
N ALA A 157 5.46 4.54 5.79
CA ALA A 157 6.29 4.81 6.96
C ALA A 157 7.72 5.23 6.57
N LEU A 158 8.31 4.56 5.57
CA LEU A 158 9.62 4.89 5.03
C LEU A 158 9.63 6.26 4.36
N ALA A 159 8.57 6.63 3.65
CA ALA A 159 8.41 7.92 2.99
C ALA A 159 8.10 9.09 3.95
N ARG A 160 7.85 8.81 5.24
CA ARG A 160 7.56 9.82 6.28
C ARG A 160 6.26 10.60 6.05
N VAL A 161 5.29 10.01 5.36
CA VAL A 161 3.95 10.62 5.16
C VAL A 161 3.32 10.90 6.52
N SER A 162 2.77 12.09 6.75
CA SER A 162 2.22 12.49 8.05
C SER A 162 0.82 11.97 8.31
N THR A 163 -0.01 11.85 7.26
CA THR A 163 -1.41 11.44 7.40
C THR A 163 -1.79 10.45 6.32
N VAL A 164 -2.50 9.39 6.70
CA VAL A 164 -3.12 8.42 5.79
C VAL A 164 -4.62 8.47 5.97
N VAL A 165 -5.34 8.62 4.86
CA VAL A 165 -6.80 8.54 4.79
C VAL A 165 -7.15 7.41 3.84
N PHE A 166 -7.98 6.47 4.26
CA PHE A 166 -8.44 5.39 3.39
C PHE A 166 -9.95 5.20 3.39
N GLY A 167 -10.43 4.63 2.29
CA GLY A 167 -11.84 4.39 2.04
C GLY A 167 -12.34 3.08 2.63
N ALA A 168 -12.34 2.03 1.82
CA ALA A 168 -12.81 0.71 2.24
C ALA A 168 -11.76 -0.04 3.08
N TRP A 169 -12.23 -0.84 4.04
CA TRP A 169 -11.40 -1.80 4.77
C TRP A 169 -11.06 -3.02 3.91
N GLU A 170 -9.86 -3.57 4.08
CA GLU A 170 -9.40 -4.78 3.37
C GLU A 170 -9.19 -5.93 4.36
N PRO A 171 -10.20 -6.78 4.59
CA PRO A 171 -10.16 -7.80 5.64
C PRO A 171 -9.15 -8.93 5.38
N LYS A 172 -8.64 -9.10 4.16
CA LYS A 172 -7.73 -10.21 3.80
C LYS A 172 -6.26 -9.83 3.81
N THR A 173 -5.93 -8.55 3.62
CA THR A 173 -4.54 -8.10 3.47
C THR A 173 -4.24 -6.74 4.12
N GLY A 174 -5.25 -6.06 4.67
CA GLY A 174 -5.13 -4.73 5.25
C GLY A 174 -4.19 -4.67 6.45
N ALA A 175 -3.32 -3.66 6.45
CA ALA A 175 -2.25 -3.48 7.42
C ALA A 175 -2.31 -2.11 8.14
N ALA A 176 -3.47 -1.44 8.10
CA ALA A 176 -3.75 -0.22 8.85
C ALA A 176 -4.87 -0.41 9.90
N GLY A 177 -5.22 -1.66 10.21
CA GLY A 177 -6.16 -2.03 11.27
C GLY A 177 -6.91 -3.36 11.05
N SER A 178 -7.01 -3.88 9.81
CA SER A 178 -7.73 -5.14 9.54
C SER A 178 -7.00 -6.38 10.05
N LEU A 179 -5.88 -6.76 9.43
CA LEU A 179 -5.06 -7.90 9.88
C LEU A 179 -3.87 -7.45 10.72
N TRP A 180 -3.24 -6.37 10.28
CA TRP A 180 -2.10 -5.75 10.96
C TRP A 180 -2.38 -4.28 11.15
N ASP A 181 -1.64 -3.68 12.08
CA ASP A 181 -1.64 -2.23 12.28
C ASP A 181 -0.21 -1.71 12.24
N VAL A 182 0.41 -1.82 11.06
CA VAL A 182 1.82 -1.49 10.83
C VAL A 182 2.04 0.00 11.08
N LEU A 183 1.16 0.86 10.55
CA LEU A 183 1.32 2.31 10.60
C LEU A 183 1.29 2.89 12.02
N ARG A 184 0.66 2.19 12.98
CA ARG A 184 0.57 2.61 14.38
C ARG A 184 1.43 1.76 15.31
N ASP A 185 2.30 0.88 14.77
CA ASP A 185 3.22 0.10 15.57
C ASP A 185 4.20 1.01 16.33
N ARG A 186 4.23 0.85 17.64
CA ARG A 186 5.01 1.69 18.57
C ARG A 186 6.52 1.59 18.34
N ARG A 187 7.00 0.55 17.66
CA ARG A 187 8.42 0.32 17.33
C ARG A 187 8.88 1.11 16.12
N LEU A 188 7.97 1.65 15.31
CA LEU A 188 8.34 2.49 14.17
C LEU A 188 8.89 3.84 14.62
N THR A 189 9.87 4.34 13.86
CA THR A 189 10.45 5.68 14.06
C THR A 189 9.61 6.81 13.47
N HIS A 190 8.54 6.47 12.73
CA HIS A 190 7.56 7.38 12.15
C HIS A 190 6.18 6.75 12.30
N ARG A 191 5.18 7.53 12.68
CA ARG A 191 3.80 7.05 12.86
C ARG A 191 2.84 8.10 12.29
N PRO A 192 2.24 7.87 11.11
CA PRO A 192 1.23 8.79 10.58
C PRO A 192 -0.04 8.79 11.43
N GLU A 193 -0.82 9.87 11.36
CA GLU A 193 -2.24 9.82 11.70
C GLU A 193 -2.98 8.97 10.67
N VAL A 194 -3.92 8.13 11.11
CA VAL A 194 -4.67 7.22 10.24
C VAL A 194 -6.17 7.46 10.39
N TYR A 195 -6.83 7.71 9.25
CA TYR A 195 -8.28 7.89 9.15
C TYR A 195 -8.85 6.86 8.19
N GLY A 196 -9.61 5.89 8.71
CA GLY A 196 -10.28 4.86 7.91
C GLY A 196 -11.77 5.14 7.69
N GLY A 197 -12.36 4.49 6.69
CA GLY A 197 -13.81 4.49 6.47
C GLY A 197 -14.36 5.75 5.79
N VAL A 198 -13.53 6.53 5.08
CA VAL A 198 -13.99 7.75 4.39
C VAL A 198 -14.59 7.38 3.05
N LEU A 199 -15.89 7.62 2.82
CA LEU A 199 -16.61 7.15 1.63
C LEU A 199 -16.41 5.63 1.39
N GLU A 200 -16.51 4.87 2.48
CA GLU A 200 -16.30 3.41 2.48
C GLU A 200 -17.24 2.69 1.52
N THR A 201 -18.53 3.07 1.51
CA THR A 201 -19.55 2.42 0.68
C THR A 201 -19.21 2.52 -0.80
N GLU A 202 -18.83 3.72 -1.24
CA GLU A 202 -18.44 4.06 -2.61
C GLU A 202 -17.14 3.36 -3.00
N SER A 203 -16.15 3.39 -2.11
CA SER A 203 -14.86 2.72 -2.32
C SER A 203 -15.02 1.21 -2.47
N ALA A 204 -15.82 0.59 -1.59
CA ALA A 204 -16.09 -0.84 -1.66
C ALA A 204 -16.96 -1.21 -2.87
N ALA A 205 -17.77 -0.27 -3.39
CA ALA A 205 -18.57 -0.50 -4.60
C ALA A 205 -17.71 -0.69 -5.84
N LEU A 206 -16.55 -0.01 -5.96
CA LEU A 206 -15.60 -0.22 -7.06
C LEU A 206 -15.07 -1.66 -7.06
N LEU A 207 -14.63 -2.17 -5.91
CA LEU A 207 -14.11 -3.54 -5.79
C LEU A 207 -15.19 -4.59 -6.06
N ARG A 208 -16.40 -4.39 -5.52
CA ARG A 208 -17.54 -5.29 -5.80
C ARG A 208 -17.95 -5.28 -7.27
N ALA A 209 -17.80 -4.15 -7.98
CA ALA A 209 -18.09 -4.07 -9.39
C ALA A 209 -17.05 -4.80 -10.24
N PHE A 210 -15.78 -4.76 -9.85
CA PHE A 210 -14.68 -5.42 -10.54
C PHE A 210 -14.72 -6.96 -10.42
N PHE A 211 -15.00 -7.50 -9.23
CA PHE A 211 -15.02 -8.96 -9.00
C PHE A 211 -16.38 -9.64 -9.32
N ARG A 212 -17.24 -8.99 -10.08
CA ARG A 212 -18.57 -9.51 -10.42
C ARG A 212 -18.57 -10.38 -11.67
#